data_AF-A0A7U9QXM2-F1
#
_entry.id   AF-A0A7U9QXM2-F1
#
_cell.length_a   1.000
_cell.length_b   1.000
_cell.length_c   1.000
_cell.angle_alpha   90.00
_cell.angle_beta   90.00
_cell.angle_gamma   90.00
#
_symmetry.space_group_name_H-M   'P 1'
#
loop_
_entity.id
_entity.type
_entity.pdbx_description
1 polymer ?
#
loop_
_entity_poly.entity_id
_entity_poly.type
_entity_poly.pdbx_seq_one_letter_code
_entity_poly.pdbx_strand_id
1 'polypeptide(L)'
;MKESELIGKVHSAVYHQCRHRGYAAPADVLVDIGVLPWQKYEDWRFGKVQYLEAVCTCNLKQLSFIMKQIRSYAKKTNLKPSFCCYKRWGVKKKQGHKAVIPLCFSKSGNPEIEKAYATHYVDLGRAEQLKKEKLGKAAAKAQNEMTDKTPGMPETKISGGSET
;
A
#
# COMPACT_ATOMS: atom_id res chain seq x y z
N MET A 1 0.27 20.44 -17.62
CA MET A 1 1.52 19.67 -17.45
C MET A 1 1.98 19.22 -18.84
N LYS A 2 3.26 19.40 -19.18
CA LYS A 2 3.81 18.88 -20.45
C LYS A 2 3.96 17.36 -20.36
N GLU A 3 3.82 16.63 -21.47
CA GLU A 3 3.86 15.16 -21.47
C GLU A 3 5.20 14.60 -20.95
N SER A 4 6.32 15.26 -21.25
CA SER A 4 7.65 14.87 -20.77
C SER A 4 7.78 14.95 -19.25
N GLU A 5 7.25 16.01 -18.64
CA GLU A 5 7.21 16.19 -17.19
C GLU A 5 6.34 15.11 -16.52
N LEU A 6 5.20 14.80 -17.15
CA LEU A 6 4.30 13.76 -16.67
C LEU A 6 4.96 12.38 -16.68
N ILE A 7 5.71 12.02 -17.73
CA ILE A 7 6.46 10.76 -17.79
C ILE A 7 7.44 10.67 -16.62
N GLY A 8 8.21 11.74 -16.39
CA GLY A 8 9.18 11.79 -15.28
C GLY A 8 8.52 11.57 -13.92
N LYS A 9 7.38 12.24 -13.67
CA LYS A 9 6.59 12.07 -12.43
C LYS A 9 6.05 10.65 -12.26
N VAL A 10 5.51 10.05 -13.32
CA VAL A 10 5.00 8.67 -13.28
C VAL A 10 6.12 7.68 -12.97
N HIS A 11 7.27 7.80 -13.64
CA HIS A 11 8.40 6.90 -13.40
C HIS A 11 8.96 7.04 -11.98
N SER A 12 9.10 8.28 -11.50
CA SER A 12 9.52 8.56 -10.12
C SER A 12 8.55 7.97 -9.11
N ALA A 13 7.23 8.17 -9.28
CA ALA A 13 6.22 7.60 -8.40
C ALA A 13 6.27 6.06 -8.35
N VAL A 14 6.36 5.39 -9.51
CA VAL A 14 6.49 3.92 -9.56
C VAL A 14 7.76 3.46 -8.84
N TYR A 15 8.89 4.13 -9.09
CA TYR A 15 10.17 3.84 -8.42
C TYR A 15 10.05 3.96 -6.88
N HIS A 16 9.54 5.10 -6.39
CA HIS A 16 9.40 5.34 -4.95
C HIS A 16 8.48 4.32 -4.31
N GLN A 17 7.34 4.00 -4.92
CA GLN A 17 6.44 2.99 -4.40
C GLN A 17 7.12 1.62 -4.29
N CYS A 18 7.76 1.14 -5.36
CA CYS A 18 8.51 -0.11 -5.32
C CYS A 18 9.60 -0.11 -4.24
N ARG A 19 10.35 0.99 -4.11
CA ARG A 19 11.43 1.12 -3.12
C ARG A 19 10.92 1.04 -1.67
N HIS A 20 9.79 1.68 -1.38
CA HIS A 20 9.28 1.80 -0.01
C HIS A 20 8.38 0.63 0.42
N ARG A 21 7.54 0.10 -0.49
CA ARG A 21 6.55 -0.95 -0.15
C ARG A 21 6.71 -2.26 -0.91
N GLY A 22 7.60 -2.32 -1.90
CA GLY A 22 7.89 -3.51 -2.70
C GLY A 22 7.00 -3.68 -3.94
N TYR A 23 6.05 -2.78 -4.18
CA TYR A 23 5.21 -2.80 -5.38
C TYR A 23 4.70 -1.41 -5.71
N ALA A 24 4.26 -1.20 -6.95
CA ALA A 24 3.54 -0.01 -7.39
C ALA A 24 2.13 -0.39 -7.81
N ALA A 25 1.17 0.49 -7.52
CA ALA A 25 -0.23 0.28 -7.82
C ALA A 25 -0.75 1.49 -8.58
N PRO A 26 -1.49 1.30 -9.69
CA PRO A 26 -1.93 2.40 -10.53
C PRO A 26 -2.67 3.50 -9.77
N ALA A 27 -3.61 3.13 -8.90
CA ALA A 27 -4.39 4.11 -8.13
C ALA A 27 -3.50 4.98 -7.21
N ASP A 28 -2.51 4.39 -6.55
CA ASP A 28 -1.60 5.14 -5.68
C ASP A 28 -0.63 5.99 -6.52
N VAL A 29 -0.20 5.53 -7.70
CA VAL A 29 0.62 6.36 -8.61
C VAL A 29 -0.15 7.61 -9.04
N LEU A 30 -1.46 7.49 -9.30
CA LEU A 30 -2.30 8.65 -9.61
C LEU A 30 -2.37 9.64 -8.43
N VAL A 31 -2.36 9.14 -7.20
CA VAL A 31 -2.27 9.98 -5.99
C VAL A 31 -0.92 10.70 -5.94
N ASP A 32 0.19 9.97 -6.06
CA ASP A 32 1.54 10.51 -5.93
C ASP A 32 1.86 11.61 -6.96
N ILE A 33 1.34 11.48 -8.19
CA ILE A 33 1.53 12.49 -9.25
C ILE A 33 0.50 13.64 -9.19
N GLY A 34 -0.44 13.59 -8.24
CA GLY A 34 -1.46 14.62 -8.01
C GLY A 34 -2.65 14.61 -8.97
N VAL A 35 -2.80 13.57 -9.79
CA VAL A 35 -3.95 13.40 -10.71
C VAL A 35 -5.20 12.94 -9.95
N LEU A 36 -5.01 12.23 -8.85
CA LEU A 36 -6.08 11.78 -7.98
C LEU A 36 -5.87 12.39 -6.58
N PRO A 37 -6.66 13.41 -6.19
CA PRO A 37 -6.58 13.98 -4.85
C PRO A 37 -6.83 12.91 -3.79
N TRP A 38 -6.04 12.91 -2.71
CA TRP A 38 -6.13 11.90 -1.64
C TRP A 38 -7.55 11.76 -1.08
N GLN A 39 -8.23 12.87 -0.79
CA GLN A 39 -9.60 12.86 -0.28
C GLN A 39 -10.58 12.17 -1.25
N LYS A 40 -10.38 12.35 -2.57
CA LYS A 40 -11.21 11.70 -3.60
C LYS A 40 -10.90 10.22 -3.75
N TYR A 41 -9.63 9.83 -3.59
CA TYR A 41 -9.25 8.43 -3.49
C TYR A 41 -9.97 7.77 -2.31
N GLU A 42 -9.95 8.39 -1.13
CA GLU A 42 -10.66 7.87 0.04
C GLU A 42 -12.17 7.76 -0.19
N ASP A 43 -12.80 8.81 -0.74
CA ASP A 43 -14.22 8.79 -1.06
C ASP A 43 -14.57 7.64 -2.01
N TRP A 44 -13.73 7.37 -3.01
CA TRP A 44 -13.85 6.19 -3.87
C TRP A 44 -13.62 4.87 -3.11
N ARG A 45 -12.61 4.78 -2.22
CA ARG A 45 -12.38 3.56 -1.41
C ARG A 45 -13.56 3.26 -0.49
N PHE A 46 -14.23 4.28 0.07
CA PHE A 46 -15.48 4.16 0.81
C PHE A 46 -16.73 4.08 -0.08
N GLY A 47 -16.55 4.09 -1.40
CA GLY A 47 -17.56 3.97 -2.46
C GLY A 47 -18.62 5.09 -2.49
N LYS A 48 -18.28 6.27 -1.97
CA LYS A 48 -19.08 7.49 -2.18
C LYS A 48 -19.05 7.95 -3.64
N VAL A 49 -18.06 7.46 -4.37
CA VAL A 49 -17.86 7.68 -5.81
C VAL A 49 -18.03 6.34 -6.52
N GLN A 50 -18.76 6.33 -7.63
CA GLN A 50 -19.09 5.11 -8.37
C GLN A 50 -17.88 4.50 -9.09
N TYR A 51 -16.99 5.31 -9.65
CA TYR A 51 -15.80 4.86 -10.38
C TYR A 51 -14.64 5.84 -10.24
N LEU A 52 -13.40 5.33 -10.20
CA LEU A 52 -12.19 6.12 -9.92
C LEU A 52 -11.96 7.26 -10.92
N GLU A 53 -12.13 6.97 -12.22
CA GLU A 53 -11.87 7.95 -13.30
C GLU A 53 -12.73 9.21 -13.18
N ALA A 54 -13.90 9.14 -12.51
CA ALA A 54 -14.79 10.29 -12.33
C ALA A 54 -14.20 11.38 -11.43
N VAL A 55 -13.23 11.04 -10.58
CA VAL A 55 -12.64 11.94 -9.60
C VAL A 55 -11.17 12.25 -9.85
N CYS A 56 -10.63 11.76 -10.97
CA CYS A 56 -9.36 12.20 -11.50
C CYS A 56 -9.48 13.62 -12.06
N THR A 57 -8.46 14.44 -11.88
CA THR A 57 -8.44 15.84 -12.33
C THR A 57 -8.10 16.00 -13.81
N CYS A 58 -7.74 14.92 -14.49
CA CYS A 58 -7.34 14.91 -15.90
C CYS A 58 -8.32 14.11 -16.77
N ASN A 59 -8.21 14.26 -18.09
CA ASN A 59 -9.10 13.58 -19.02
C ASN A 59 -8.70 12.10 -19.25
N LEU A 60 -9.62 11.31 -19.84
CA LEU A 60 -9.40 9.88 -20.10
C LEU A 60 -8.20 9.61 -21.03
N LYS A 61 -7.88 10.52 -21.95
CA LYS A 61 -6.71 10.40 -22.83
C LYS A 61 -5.41 10.48 -22.02
N GLN A 62 -5.35 11.41 -21.07
CA GLN A 62 -4.22 11.54 -20.14
C GLN A 62 -4.12 10.35 -19.18
N LEU A 63 -5.25 9.87 -18.63
CA LEU A 63 -5.25 8.65 -17.80
C LEU A 63 -4.73 7.43 -18.57
N SER A 64 -5.22 7.24 -19.79
CA SER A 64 -4.74 6.17 -20.69
C SER A 64 -3.23 6.28 -20.95
N PHE A 65 -2.72 7.50 -21.12
CA PHE A 65 -1.30 7.75 -21.28
C PHE A 65 -0.50 7.42 -20.01
N ILE A 66 -0.97 7.83 -18.83
CA ILE A 66 -0.34 7.51 -17.53
C ILE A 66 -0.27 5.99 -17.35
N MET A 67 -1.38 5.28 -17.58
CA MET A 67 -1.44 3.82 -17.50
C MET A 67 -0.49 3.13 -18.49
N LYS A 68 -0.26 3.72 -19.67
CA LYS A 68 0.74 3.24 -20.63
C LYS A 68 2.16 3.46 -20.09
N GLN A 69 2.46 4.60 -19.47
CA GLN A 69 3.79 4.88 -18.91
C GLN A 69 4.10 3.98 -17.71
N ILE A 70 3.15 3.75 -16.80
CA ILE A 70 3.31 2.80 -15.70
C ILE A 70 3.70 1.41 -16.24
N ARG A 71 2.96 0.91 -17.24
CA ARG A 71 3.25 -0.36 -17.90
C ARG A 71 4.61 -0.38 -18.59
N SER A 72 4.97 0.69 -19.29
CA SER A 72 6.25 0.79 -19.98
C SER A 72 7.41 0.74 -18.99
N TYR A 73 7.33 1.51 -17.90
CA TYR A 73 8.32 1.51 -16.85
C TYR A 73 8.46 0.12 -16.22
N ALA A 74 7.34 -0.49 -15.80
CA ALA A 74 7.33 -1.81 -15.20
C ALA A 74 7.96 -2.90 -16.09
N LYS A 75 7.72 -2.84 -17.41
CA LYS A 75 8.38 -3.73 -18.37
C LYS A 75 9.89 -3.49 -18.44
N LYS A 76 10.32 -2.22 -18.50
CA LYS A 76 11.74 -1.85 -18.56
C LYS A 76 12.51 -2.27 -17.31
N THR A 77 11.87 -2.23 -16.14
CA THR A 77 12.45 -2.61 -14.85
C THR A 77 12.10 -4.04 -14.41
N ASN A 78 11.50 -4.83 -15.30
CA ASN A 78 11.14 -6.23 -15.09
C ASN A 78 10.28 -6.49 -13.83
N LEU A 79 9.37 -5.58 -13.50
CA LEU A 79 8.43 -5.75 -12.39
C LEU A 79 7.37 -6.80 -12.71
N LYS A 80 7.04 -7.64 -11.73
CA LYS A 80 6.04 -8.70 -11.89
C LYS A 80 4.63 -8.13 -11.81
N PRO A 81 3.78 -8.27 -12.85
CA PRO A 81 2.37 -7.94 -12.75
C PRO A 81 1.66 -8.91 -11.80
N SER A 82 0.85 -8.38 -10.90
CA SER A 82 0.04 -9.15 -9.96
C SER A 82 -1.35 -8.51 -9.86
N PHE A 83 -2.39 -9.31 -10.08
CA PHE A 83 -3.76 -8.81 -10.02
C PHE A 83 -4.20 -8.60 -8.56
N CYS A 84 -4.70 -7.41 -8.25
CA CYS A 84 -5.20 -7.04 -6.92
C CYS A 84 -6.62 -6.47 -7.03
N CYS A 85 -7.61 -7.20 -6.52
CA CYS A 85 -8.99 -6.73 -6.48
C CYS A 85 -9.18 -5.68 -5.38
N TYR A 86 -9.68 -4.50 -5.77
CA TYR A 86 -10.01 -3.42 -4.84
C TYR A 86 -11.42 -3.61 -4.28
N LYS A 87 -11.49 -3.77 -2.96
CA LYS A 87 -12.74 -3.93 -2.21
C LYS A 87 -13.05 -2.65 -1.43
N ARG A 88 -14.33 -2.30 -1.33
CA ARG A 88 -14.80 -1.13 -0.60
C ARG A 88 -14.39 -1.19 0.89
N TRP A 89 -13.96 -0.05 1.40
CA TRP A 89 -13.66 0.18 2.81
C TRP A 89 -14.92 0.48 3.61
N GLY A 90 -14.83 0.31 4.94
CA GLY A 90 -15.92 0.69 5.86
C GLY A 90 -17.21 -0.15 5.76
N VAL A 91 -17.22 -1.25 5.00
CA VAL A 91 -18.41 -2.12 4.89
C VAL A 91 -18.69 -2.77 6.25
N LYS A 92 -19.86 -2.43 6.83
CA LYS A 92 -20.34 -3.01 8.09
C LYS A 92 -20.75 -4.46 7.88
N LYS A 93 -20.54 -5.29 8.90
CA LYS A 93 -21.07 -6.66 8.92
C LYS A 93 -22.60 -6.59 8.97
N LYS A 94 -23.28 -7.37 8.14
CA LYS A 94 -24.72 -7.63 8.25
C LYS A 94 -24.90 -9.13 8.44
N GLN A 95 -25.68 -9.52 9.45
CA GLN A 95 -25.97 -10.94 9.76
C GLN A 95 -24.69 -11.81 9.82
N GLY A 96 -23.69 -11.36 10.58
CA GLY A 96 -22.43 -12.10 10.80
C GLY A 96 -21.39 -12.01 9.68
N HIS A 97 -21.79 -11.69 8.44
CA HIS A 97 -20.88 -11.68 7.28
C HIS A 97 -20.53 -10.26 6.82
N LYS A 98 -19.28 -10.06 6.39
CA LYS A 98 -18.84 -8.79 5.77
C LYS A 98 -19.00 -8.91 4.26
N ALA A 99 -19.93 -8.14 3.68
CA ALA A 99 -20.10 -8.12 2.23
C ALA A 99 -18.81 -7.63 1.54
N VAL A 100 -18.43 -8.32 0.46
CA VAL A 100 -17.31 -7.91 -0.40
C VAL A 100 -17.90 -7.16 -1.58
N ILE A 101 -17.79 -5.84 -1.55
CA ILE A 101 -18.26 -4.98 -2.63
C ILE A 101 -17.03 -4.57 -3.45
N PRO A 102 -16.88 -5.03 -4.70
CA PRO A 102 -15.79 -4.60 -5.57
C PRO A 102 -15.96 -3.12 -5.95
N LEU A 103 -14.84 -2.44 -6.15
CA LEU A 103 -14.82 -1.07 -6.68
C LEU A 103 -14.63 -1.11 -8.20
N CYS A 104 -15.27 -0.17 -8.89
CA CYS A 104 -15.06 0.05 -10.32
C CYS A 104 -14.03 1.17 -10.52
N PHE A 105 -13.19 1.05 -11.55
CA PHE A 105 -12.23 2.06 -11.93
C PHE A 105 -12.80 2.98 -13.01
N SER A 106 -13.43 2.41 -14.02
CA SER A 106 -13.92 3.13 -15.20
C SER A 106 -15.44 3.24 -15.25
N LYS A 107 -15.94 4.19 -16.05
CA LYS A 107 -17.38 4.32 -16.32
C LYS A 107 -17.91 3.15 -17.16
N SER A 108 -17.10 2.64 -18.09
CA SER A 108 -17.52 1.58 -19.02
C SER A 108 -17.56 0.20 -18.36
N GLY A 109 -16.82 0.00 -17.27
CA GLY A 109 -16.68 -1.31 -16.64
C GLY A 109 -16.00 -2.35 -17.55
N ASN A 110 -15.27 -1.90 -18.57
CA ASN A 110 -14.60 -2.81 -19.51
C ASN A 110 -13.58 -3.68 -18.73
N PRO A 111 -13.69 -5.02 -18.77
CA PRO A 111 -12.83 -5.92 -17.98
C PRO A 111 -11.33 -5.71 -18.17
N GLU A 112 -10.90 -5.31 -19.37
CA GLU A 112 -9.48 -5.05 -19.66
C GLU A 112 -8.99 -3.77 -18.98
N ILE A 113 -9.83 -2.73 -18.95
CA ILE A 113 -9.52 -1.46 -18.26
C ILE A 113 -9.49 -1.69 -16.75
N GLU A 114 -10.50 -2.38 -16.21
CA GLU A 114 -10.58 -2.73 -14.79
C GLU A 114 -9.36 -3.56 -14.36
N LYS A 115 -9.00 -4.57 -15.16
CA LYS A 115 -7.80 -5.39 -14.92
C LYS A 115 -6.53 -4.56 -14.97
N ALA A 116 -6.41 -3.62 -15.92
CA ALA A 116 -5.22 -2.77 -16.03
C ALA A 116 -5.03 -1.92 -14.76
N TYR A 117 -6.09 -1.29 -14.24
CA TYR A 117 -6.03 -0.53 -12.99
C TYR A 117 -5.80 -1.41 -11.76
N ALA A 118 -6.38 -2.61 -11.73
CA ALA A 118 -6.21 -3.59 -10.66
C ALA A 118 -4.84 -4.29 -10.67
N THR A 119 -4.04 -4.13 -11.72
CA THR A 119 -2.72 -4.79 -11.81
C THR A 119 -1.67 -3.99 -11.06
N HIS A 120 -1.14 -4.59 -9.99
CA HIS A 120 0.03 -4.08 -9.28
C HIS A 120 1.31 -4.59 -9.93
N TYR A 121 2.38 -3.80 -9.83
CA TYR A 121 3.71 -4.15 -10.35
C TYR A 121 4.65 -4.36 -9.18
N VAL A 122 5.02 -5.61 -8.92
CA VAL A 122 5.78 -6.02 -7.75
C VAL A 122 7.26 -6.14 -8.09
N ASP A 123 8.10 -5.49 -7.28
CA ASP A 123 9.54 -5.72 -7.27
C ASP A 123 9.80 -6.90 -6.32
N LEU A 124 10.02 -8.09 -6.88
CA LEU A 124 10.18 -9.31 -6.09
C LEU A 124 11.37 -9.22 -5.13
N GLY A 125 12.52 -8.74 -5.62
CA GLY A 125 13.73 -8.63 -4.81
C GLY A 125 13.52 -7.67 -3.63
N ARG A 126 12.95 -6.49 -3.89
CA ARG A 126 12.67 -5.51 -2.82
C ARG A 126 11.56 -5.97 -1.88
N ALA A 127 10.52 -6.61 -2.38
CA ALA A 127 9.43 -7.13 -1.56
C ALA A 127 9.92 -8.20 -0.57
N GLU A 128 10.82 -9.09 -1.00
CA GLU A 128 11.44 -10.09 -0.13
C GLU A 128 12.35 -9.46 0.92
N GLN A 129 13.15 -8.46 0.53
CA GLN A 129 14.00 -7.73 1.46
C GLN A 129 13.17 -7.04 2.55
N LEU A 130 12.12 -6.32 2.15
CA LEU A 130 11.20 -5.66 3.09
C LEU A 130 10.50 -6.65 4.03
N LYS A 131 10.17 -7.85 3.54
CA LYS A 131 9.62 -8.92 4.37
C LYS A 131 10.63 -9.35 5.43
N LYS A 132 11.89 -9.62 5.06
CA LYS A 132 12.96 -9.98 6.00
C LYS A 132 13.22 -8.88 7.04
N GLU A 133 13.29 -7.62 6.62
CA GLU A 133 13.45 -6.46 7.50
C GLU A 133 12.31 -6.35 8.53
N LYS A 134 11.05 -6.57 8.10
CA LYS A 134 9.89 -6.55 9.01
C LYS A 134 9.91 -7.70 10.02
N LEU A 135 10.26 -8.92 9.61
CA LEU A 135 10.37 -10.06 10.52
C LEU A 135 11.48 -9.83 11.57
N GLY A 136 12.65 -9.32 11.15
CA GLY A 136 13.74 -8.99 12.06
C GLY A 136 13.36 -7.93 13.10
N LYS A 137 12.67 -6.86 12.68
CA LYS A 137 12.17 -5.82 13.59
C LYS A 137 11.11 -6.36 14.56
N ALA A 138 10.21 -7.24 14.10
CA ALA A 138 9.20 -7.85 14.95
C ALA A 138 9.84 -8.76 16.02
N ALA A 139 10.85 -9.54 15.65
CA ALA A 139 11.61 -10.38 16.58
C ALA A 139 12.37 -9.55 17.62
N ALA A 140 13.05 -8.47 17.20
CA ALA A 140 13.76 -7.58 18.11
C ALA A 140 12.80 -6.84 19.08
N LYS A 141 11.62 -6.43 18.60
CA LYS A 141 10.59 -5.83 19.45
C LYS A 141 10.07 -6.81 20.52
N ALA A 142 9.81 -8.06 20.13
CA ALA A 142 9.35 -9.10 21.06
C ALA A 142 10.38 -9.44 22.15
N GLN A 143 11.68 -9.39 21.83
CA GLN A 143 12.74 -9.58 22.81
C GLN A 143 12.84 -8.42 23.80
N ASN A 144 12.70 -7.18 23.32
CA ASN A 144 12.74 -5.98 24.18
C ASN A 144 11.52 -5.88 25.12
N GLU A 145 10.35 -6.36 24.70
CA GLU A 145 9.13 -6.43 25.53
C GLU A 145 9.19 -7.55 26.60
N MET A 146 10.08 -8.54 26.45
CA MET A 146 10.29 -9.63 27.42
C MET A 146 11.28 -9.25 28.52
N THR A 147 12.27 -8.40 28.22
CA THR A 147 13.31 -7.93 29.16
C THR A 147 12.84 -6.81 30.10
N ASP A 148 11.71 -6.17 29.82
CA ASP A 148 11.15 -5.06 30.63
C ASP A 148 10.29 -5.55 31.81
N LYS A 149 10.01 -6.86 31.91
CA LYS A 149 9.12 -7.45 32.94
C LYS A 149 9.84 -8.21 34.07
N THR A 150 11.09 -7.90 34.41
CA THR A 150 11.70 -8.47 35.63
C THR A 150 11.28 -7.64 36.86
N PRO A 151 10.47 -8.17 37.79
CA PRO A 151 10.26 -7.51 39.08
C PRO A 151 11.58 -7.57 39.86
N GLY A 152 12.08 -6.42 40.31
CA GLY A 152 13.26 -6.34 41.16
C GLY A 152 13.14 -7.27 42.36
N MET A 153 14.08 -8.19 42.48
CA MET A 153 14.21 -9.08 43.63
C MET A 153 14.66 -8.24 44.85
N PRO A 154 14.02 -8.36 46.03
CA PRO A 154 14.43 -7.58 47.19
C PRO A 154 15.77 -8.09 47.74
N GLU A 155 16.70 -7.17 48.00
CA GLU A 155 17.99 -7.47 48.62
C GLU A 155 17.81 -8.05 50.02
N THR A 156 18.31 -9.26 50.23
CA THR A 156 18.39 -9.94 51.54
C THR A 156 19.44 -9.25 52.40
N LYS A 157 19.01 -8.46 53.38
CA LYS A 157 19.89 -8.03 54.48
C LYS A 157 20.17 -9.22 55.40
N ILE A 158 21.39 -9.72 55.34
CA ILE A 158 21.96 -10.59 56.36
C ILE A 158 22.43 -9.68 57.50
N SER A 159 21.77 -9.75 58.66
CA SER A 159 22.33 -9.26 59.92
C SER A 159 22.49 -10.42 60.87
N GLY A 160 23.72 -10.86 61.05
CA GLY A 160 24.11 -11.70 62.17
C GLY A 160 24.03 -10.91 63.47
N GLY A 161 23.48 -11.55 64.50
CA GLY A 161 23.47 -11.08 65.87
C GLY A 161 23.49 -12.30 66.78
N SER A 162 24.67 -12.57 67.33
CA SER A 162 24.97 -13.52 68.39
C SER A 162 24.51 -13.01 69.76
N GLU A 163 24.63 -13.89 70.77
CA GLU A 163 24.52 -13.67 72.23
C GLU A 163 23.10 -13.92 72.78
N THR A 164 22.84 -14.78 73.76
CA THR A 164 23.64 -15.55 74.74
C THR A 164 22.89 -16.83 75.10
#